data_AF-A0A933KMV3-F1
#
_entry.id   AF-A0A933KMV3-F1
#
_cell.length_a   1.000
_cell.length_b   1.000
_cell.length_c   1.000
_cell.angle_alpha   90.00
_cell.angle_beta   90.00
_cell.angle_gamma   90.00
#
_symmetry.space_group_name_H-M   'P 1'
#
loop_
_entity.id
_entity.type
_entity.pdbx_description
1 polymer ?
#
loop_
_entity_poly.entity_id
_entity_poly.type
_entity_poly.pdbx_seq_one_letter_code
_entity_poly.pdbx_strand_id
1 'polypeptide(L)'
;ALDAQVHLASSQGERTVSFAEFMVAPKRTARLPGELITGVTVPVLTGWQGYSKVGVRNAMVIATASAALVVDTAGRNVRLALGAVGPVILRCPDAEELIAVHADFGDRRVAAEIVEEFAALARATARPIDDHRSTADYRRHAIGVLAARLLRRAFPHE
;
A
#
# COMPACT_ATOMS: atom_id res chain seq x y z
N ALA A 1 2.24 1.65 3.36
CA ALA A 1 1.61 2.96 3.13
C ALA A 1 2.03 3.93 4.22
N LEU A 2 1.79 3.64 5.50
CA LEU A 2 2.15 4.53 6.61
C LEU A 2 3.66 4.64 6.93
N ASP A 3 4.54 3.95 6.20
CA ASP A 3 6.00 3.94 6.50
C ASP A 3 6.35 3.72 7.97
N ALA A 4 5.67 2.73 8.56
CA ALA A 4 5.91 2.34 9.94
C ALA A 4 7.36 1.91 10.15
N GLN A 5 7.81 2.03 11.40
CA GLN A 5 9.08 1.51 11.86
C GLN A 5 8.85 0.26 12.71
N VAL A 6 9.72 -0.74 12.58
CA VAL A 6 9.69 -2.00 13.31
C VAL A 6 10.80 -1.98 14.36
N HIS A 7 10.42 -2.17 15.62
CA HIS A 7 11.36 -2.25 16.74
C HIS A 7 11.76 -3.71 16.98
N LEU A 8 13.06 -3.94 17.06
CA LEU A 8 13.68 -5.25 17.24
C LEU A 8 14.53 -5.21 18.49
N ALA A 9 14.41 -6.25 19.32
CA ALA A 9 15.22 -6.42 20.52
C ALA A 9 15.83 -7.82 20.57
N SER A 10 17.01 -7.93 21.16
CA SER A 10 17.70 -9.18 21.47
C SER A 10 18.39 -9.08 22.83
N SER A 11 19.04 -10.15 23.28
CA SER A 11 19.89 -10.08 24.49
C SER A 11 21.09 -9.14 24.35
N GLN A 12 21.41 -8.70 23.13
CA GLN A 12 22.56 -7.84 22.83
C GLN A 12 22.19 -6.36 22.62
N GLY A 13 20.89 -6.03 22.65
CA GLY A 13 20.41 -4.66 22.47
C GLY A 13 19.22 -4.54 21.54
N GLU A 14 18.93 -3.30 21.15
CA GLU A 14 17.74 -2.92 20.39
C GLU A 14 18.11 -2.16 19.12
N ARG A 15 17.28 -2.29 18.09
CA ARG A 15 17.36 -1.45 16.90
C ARG A 15 15.99 -1.25 16.26
N THR A 16 15.90 -0.22 15.45
CA THR A 16 14.69 0.10 14.69
C THR A 16 15.01 0.09 13.19
N VAL A 17 14.13 -0.48 12.38
CA VAL A 17 14.24 -0.51 10.91
C VAL A 17 12.94 -0.06 10.28
N SER A 18 13.00 0.52 9.07
CA SER A 18 11.75 0.84 8.36
C SER A 18 11.01 -0.45 7.97
N PHE A 19 9.68 -0.39 7.86
CA PHE A 19 8.90 -1.54 7.41
C PHE A 19 9.27 -1.98 5.99
N ALA A 20 9.69 -1.04 5.14
CA ALA A 20 10.16 -1.32 3.78
C ALA A 20 11.44 -2.17 3.79
N GLU A 21 12.40 -1.84 4.65
CA GLU A 21 13.64 -2.62 4.81
C GLU A 21 13.40 -3.93 5.56
N PHE A 22 12.41 -3.97 6.45
CA PHE A 22 12.09 -5.17 7.23
C PHE A 22 11.63 -6.34 6.34
N MET A 23 10.85 -6.07 5.29
CA MET A 23 10.27 -7.07 4.40
C MET A 23 11.15 -7.33 3.18
N VAL A 24 12.15 -8.21 3.33
CA VAL A 24 13.20 -8.41 2.33
C VAL A 24 12.78 -9.31 1.16
N ALA A 25 12.03 -10.38 1.43
CA ALA A 25 11.58 -11.32 0.39
C ALA A 25 10.45 -12.24 0.90
N PRO A 26 9.86 -13.09 0.04
CA PRO A 26 8.94 -14.13 0.48
C PRO A 26 9.58 -14.98 1.59
N LYS A 27 8.90 -15.06 2.74
CA LYS A 27 9.35 -15.79 3.94
C LYS A 27 10.69 -15.30 4.52
N ARG A 28 11.14 -14.09 4.20
CA ARG A 28 12.38 -13.50 4.74
C ARG A 28 12.14 -12.08 5.24
N THR A 29 12.72 -11.80 6.41
CA THR A 29 12.71 -10.47 7.03
C THR A 29 14.14 -10.04 7.36
N ALA A 30 14.37 -8.75 7.62
CA ALA A 30 15.68 -8.23 8.05
C ALA A 30 16.07 -8.61 9.50
N ARG A 31 15.23 -9.38 10.21
CA ARG A 31 15.46 -9.88 11.57
C ARG A 31 16.67 -10.81 11.63
N LEU A 32 17.61 -10.52 12.53
CA LEU A 32 18.77 -11.35 12.85
C LEU A 32 18.40 -12.49 13.82
N PRO A 33 19.20 -13.56 13.91
CA PRO A 33 19.01 -14.60 14.93
C PRO A 33 18.95 -14.00 16.34
N GLY A 34 17.98 -14.46 17.14
CA GLY A 34 17.78 -13.97 18.51
C GLY A 34 17.01 -12.65 18.64
N GLU A 35 16.73 -11.94 17.53
CA GLU A 35 15.87 -10.75 17.57
C GLU A 35 14.38 -11.13 17.66
N LEU A 36 13.63 -10.32 18.40
CA LEU A 36 12.18 -10.34 18.51
C LEU A 36 11.62 -8.98 18.09
N ILE A 37 10.46 -8.99 17.43
CA ILE A 37 9.70 -7.76 17.22
C ILE A 37 9.05 -7.39 18.56
N THR A 38 9.40 -6.23 19.09
CA THR A 38 8.87 -5.74 20.37
C THR A 38 7.80 -4.67 20.20
N GLY A 39 7.73 -4.04 19.01
CA GLY A 39 6.70 -3.07 18.72
C GLY A 39 6.81 -2.49 17.31
N VAL A 40 5.88 -1.60 17.01
CA VAL A 40 5.90 -0.78 15.79
C VAL A 40 5.57 0.66 16.12
N THR A 41 6.27 1.60 15.49
CA THR A 41 5.89 3.02 15.51
C THR A 41 5.24 3.36 14.19
N VAL A 42 4.05 3.96 14.25
CA VAL A 42 3.28 4.36 13.08
C VAL A 42 3.09 5.88 13.15
N PRO A 43 3.41 6.65 12.09
CA PRO A 43 3.20 8.08 12.12
C PRO A 43 1.71 8.41 12.19
N VAL A 44 1.39 9.45 12.96
CA VAL A 44 0.05 10.04 12.98
C VAL A 44 0.01 11.09 11.87
N LEU A 45 -0.73 10.79 10.81
CA LEU A 45 -0.91 11.67 9.65
C LEU A 45 -2.33 12.22 9.63
N THR A 46 -2.47 13.46 9.18
CA THR A 46 -3.76 14.08 8.89
C THR A 46 -4.18 13.76 7.46
N GLY A 47 -5.47 13.48 7.27
CA GLY A 47 -6.02 13.14 5.96
C GLY A 47 -6.73 11.80 5.94
N TRP A 48 -7.32 11.48 4.80
CA TRP A 48 -8.06 10.24 4.63
C TRP A 48 -7.11 9.04 4.53
N GLN A 49 -7.48 7.93 5.18
CA GLN A 49 -6.76 6.66 5.10
C GLN A 49 -7.74 5.54 4.83
N GLY A 50 -7.38 4.61 3.95
CA GLY A 50 -8.26 3.51 3.60
C GLY A 50 -7.52 2.27 3.14
N TYR A 51 -8.11 1.13 3.47
CA TYR A 51 -7.68 -0.18 3.02
C TYR A 51 -8.82 -0.86 2.27
N SER A 52 -8.49 -1.55 1.19
CA SER A 52 -9.45 -2.39 0.48
C SER A 52 -8.79 -3.70 0.06
N LYS A 53 -9.56 -4.78 0.11
CA LYS A 53 -9.14 -6.10 -0.36
C LYS A 53 -10.24 -6.76 -1.16
N VAL A 54 -9.85 -7.63 -2.08
CA VAL A 54 -10.75 -8.55 -2.76
C VAL A 54 -10.32 -9.99 -2.49
N GLY A 55 -11.29 -10.89 -2.39
CA GLY A 55 -11.09 -12.33 -2.32
C GLY A 55 -12.34 -13.02 -2.88
N VAL A 56 -12.35 -14.35 -2.89
CA VAL A 56 -13.46 -15.14 -3.46
C VAL A 56 -14.77 -15.08 -2.67
N ARG A 57 -14.76 -14.47 -1.48
CA ARG A 57 -15.93 -14.25 -0.61
C ARG A 57 -15.69 -13.07 0.32
N ASN A 58 -16.74 -12.58 1.00
CA ASN A 58 -16.67 -11.34 1.78
C ASN A 58 -16.02 -11.49 3.18
N ALA A 59 -15.97 -12.70 3.75
CA ALA A 59 -15.46 -12.93 5.10
C ALA A 59 -14.53 -14.14 5.18
N MET A 60 -13.63 -14.14 6.19
CA MET A 60 -12.67 -15.23 6.45
C MET A 60 -11.93 -15.69 5.18
N VAL A 61 -11.33 -14.73 4.45
CA VAL A 61 -10.65 -14.97 3.19
C VAL A 61 -9.28 -14.28 3.16
N ILE A 62 -8.30 -14.99 2.61
CA ILE A 62 -6.99 -14.43 2.24
C ILE A 62 -7.18 -13.53 1.02
N ALA A 63 -6.60 -12.34 1.04
CA ALA A 63 -6.73 -11.40 -0.06
C ALA A 63 -6.12 -11.97 -1.36
N THR A 64 -6.88 -11.92 -2.45
CA THR A 64 -6.38 -12.09 -3.81
C THR A 64 -5.59 -10.85 -4.24
N ALA A 65 -6.08 -9.66 -3.88
CA ALA A 65 -5.34 -8.41 -4.02
C ALA A 65 -5.80 -7.45 -2.92
N SER A 66 -4.91 -6.57 -2.48
CA SER A 66 -5.25 -5.51 -1.54
C SER A 66 -4.48 -4.24 -1.81
N ALA A 67 -5.09 -3.10 -1.48
CA ALA A 67 -4.46 -1.79 -1.56
C ALA A 67 -4.71 -1.03 -0.26
N ALA A 68 -3.71 -0.28 0.18
CA ALA A 68 -3.82 0.71 1.25
C ALA A 68 -3.40 2.06 0.69
N LEU A 69 -4.26 3.07 0.82
CA LEU A 69 -3.99 4.45 0.43
C LEU A 69 -4.04 5.33 1.67
N VAL A 70 -3.02 6.16 1.83
CA VAL A 70 -2.91 7.14 2.91
C VAL A 70 -2.71 8.51 2.28
N VAL A 71 -3.52 9.48 2.66
CA VAL A 71 -3.33 10.89 2.33
C VAL A 71 -2.60 11.56 3.50
N ASP A 72 -1.55 12.29 3.19
CA ASP A 72 -0.89 13.23 4.10
C ASP A 72 -1.22 14.64 3.62
N THR A 73 -2.25 15.25 4.22
CA THR A 73 -2.74 16.56 3.79
C THR A 73 -1.70 17.66 4.03
N ALA A 74 -0.96 17.59 5.14
CA ALA A 74 0.10 18.56 5.45
C ALA A 74 1.28 18.43 4.49
N GLY A 75 1.68 17.19 4.19
CA GLY A 75 2.75 16.89 3.24
C GLY A 75 2.33 16.96 1.77
N ARG A 76 1.05 17.26 1.47
CA ARG A 76 0.45 17.29 0.13
C ARG A 76 0.85 16.10 -0.73
N ASN A 77 0.79 14.90 -0.15
CA ASN A 77 1.14 13.67 -0.84
C ASN A 77 0.17 12.54 -0.48
N VAL A 78 0.26 11.46 -1.26
CA VAL A 78 -0.40 10.20 -0.93
C VAL A 78 0.61 9.07 -0.94
N ARG A 79 0.26 7.96 -0.29
CA ARG A 79 1.10 6.76 -0.20
C ARG A 79 0.26 5.54 -0.51
N LEU A 80 0.67 4.79 -1.53
CA LEU A 80 -0.03 3.62 -2.02
C LEU A 80 0.81 2.36 -1.75
N ALA A 81 0.22 1.39 -1.04
CA ALA A 81 0.82 0.09 -0.83
C ALA A 81 -0.07 -1.03 -1.36
N LEU A 82 0.54 -1.96 -2.11
CA LEU A 82 -0.15 -3.05 -2.80
C LEU A 82 0.25 -4.39 -2.18
N GLY A 83 -0.75 -5.19 -1.80
CA GLY A 83 -0.58 -6.51 -1.20
C GLY A 83 -1.07 -7.65 -2.09
N ALA A 84 -0.48 -8.83 -1.93
CA ALA A 84 -0.78 -10.06 -2.70
C ALA A 84 -0.59 -9.95 -4.22
N VAL A 85 0.16 -8.94 -4.68
CA VAL A 85 0.44 -8.67 -6.09
C VAL A 85 1.93 -8.51 -6.40
N GLY A 86 2.79 -9.08 -5.55
CA GLY A 86 4.24 -9.07 -5.68
C GLY A 86 4.90 -10.00 -4.64
N PRO A 87 6.23 -10.20 -4.72
CA PRO A 87 6.97 -11.03 -3.76
C PRO A 87 7.00 -10.43 -2.35
N VAL A 88 6.89 -9.09 -2.25
CA VAL A 88 6.74 -8.31 -1.01
C VAL A 88 5.62 -7.27 -1.22
N ILE A 89 5.31 -6.48 -0.19
CA ILE A 89 4.43 -5.32 -0.34
C ILE A 89 5.08 -4.33 -1.29
N LEU A 90 4.36 -3.91 -2.32
CA LEU A 90 4.87 -2.97 -3.31
C LEU A 90 4.40 -1.54 -2.98
N ARG A 91 5.30 -0.58 -3.11
CA ARG A 91 4.98 0.86 -3.18
C ARG A 91 4.82 1.26 -4.65
N CYS A 92 4.12 2.36 -4.89
CA CYS A 92 3.87 2.86 -6.24
C CYS A 92 4.27 4.35 -6.36
N PRO A 93 5.58 4.68 -6.32
CA PRO A 93 6.06 6.06 -6.29
C PRO A 93 5.52 6.91 -7.45
N ASP A 94 5.48 6.37 -8.67
CA ASP A 94 4.97 7.09 -9.84
C ASP A 94 3.50 7.52 -9.66
N ALA A 95 2.67 6.65 -9.07
CA ALA A 95 1.27 6.99 -8.79
C ALA A 95 1.16 7.97 -7.62
N GLU A 96 2.06 7.88 -6.64
CA GLU A 96 2.12 8.81 -5.51
C GLU A 96 2.50 10.23 -5.99
N GLU A 97 3.48 10.33 -6.89
CA GLU A 97 3.95 11.59 -7.50
C GLU A 97 2.88 12.22 -8.39
N LEU A 98 2.19 11.41 -9.21
CA LEU A 98 1.06 11.87 -10.02
C LEU A 98 0.03 12.64 -9.18
N ILE A 99 -0.34 12.10 -8.01
CA ILE A 99 -1.34 12.76 -7.14
C ILE A 99 -0.77 13.98 -6.43
N ALA A 100 0.51 13.96 -6.03
CA ALA A 100 1.16 15.14 -5.45
C ALA A 100 1.14 16.34 -6.41
N VAL A 101 1.22 16.09 -7.73
CA VAL A 101 1.19 17.14 -8.76
C VAL A 101 -0.23 17.57 -9.11
N HIS A 102 -1.17 16.62 -9.26
CA HIS A 102 -2.46 16.89 -9.91
C HIS A 102 -3.66 16.99 -8.97
N ALA A 103 -3.54 16.64 -7.70
CA ALA A 103 -4.66 16.74 -6.76
C ALA A 103 -4.67 18.08 -6.00
N ASP A 104 -5.88 18.58 -5.77
CA ASP A 104 -6.15 19.62 -4.79
C ASP A 104 -6.37 18.97 -3.42
N PHE A 105 -5.41 19.15 -2.51
CA PHE A 105 -5.48 18.61 -1.15
C PHE A 105 -6.34 19.47 -0.20
N GLY A 106 -6.64 20.72 -0.56
CA GLY A 106 -7.52 21.61 0.20
C GLY A 106 -8.98 21.23 -0.02
N ASP A 107 -9.41 21.24 -1.28
CA ASP A 107 -10.78 20.89 -1.66
C ASP A 107 -11.00 19.37 -1.80
N ARG A 108 -9.93 18.58 -1.71
CA ARG A 108 -9.92 17.12 -1.91
C ARG A 108 -10.51 16.74 -3.27
N ARG A 109 -10.03 17.39 -4.33
CA ARG A 109 -10.45 17.16 -5.71
C ARG A 109 -9.31 16.59 -6.55
N VAL A 110 -9.67 15.72 -7.48
CA VAL A 110 -8.76 15.18 -8.49
C VAL A 110 -9.56 14.91 -9.77
N ALA A 111 -8.98 15.17 -10.94
CA ALA A 111 -9.65 14.95 -12.21
C ALA A 111 -9.85 13.44 -12.48
N ALA A 112 -10.92 13.08 -13.20
CA ALA A 112 -11.27 11.68 -13.43
C ALA A 112 -10.19 10.94 -14.25
N GLU A 113 -9.55 11.64 -15.18
CA GLU A 113 -8.47 11.13 -16.01
C GLU A 113 -7.24 10.76 -15.16
N ILE A 114 -6.94 11.57 -14.14
CA ILE A 114 -5.85 11.33 -13.18
C ILE A 114 -6.16 10.11 -12.31
N VAL A 115 -7.43 9.87 -11.98
CA VAL A 115 -7.82 8.63 -11.27
C VAL A 115 -7.56 7.39 -12.12
N GLU A 116 -7.84 7.46 -13.42
CA GLU A 116 -7.60 6.34 -14.33
C GLU A 116 -6.10 6.11 -14.58
N GLU A 117 -5.31 7.18 -14.69
CA GLU A 117 -3.84 7.09 -14.78
C GLU A 117 -3.22 6.52 -13.50
N PHE A 118 -3.67 6.98 -12.32
CA PHE A 118 -3.28 6.41 -11.03
C PHE A 118 -3.56 4.90 -10.96
N ALA A 119 -4.73 4.49 -11.46
CA ALA A 119 -5.09 3.08 -11.54
C ALA A 119 -4.18 2.31 -12.50
N ALA A 120 -3.84 2.88 -13.65
CA ALA A 120 -2.95 2.29 -14.63
C ALA A 120 -1.54 2.07 -14.05
N LEU A 121 -0.99 3.06 -13.34
CA LEU A 121 0.30 2.96 -12.65
C LEU A 121 0.28 1.85 -11.58
N ALA A 122 -0.80 1.76 -10.78
CA ALA A 122 -0.95 0.66 -9.81
C ALA A 122 -0.98 -0.73 -10.47
N ARG A 123 -1.62 -0.87 -11.64
CA ARG A 123 -1.57 -2.12 -12.44
C ARG A 123 -0.16 -2.40 -12.93
N ALA A 124 0.53 -1.37 -13.42
CA ALA A 124 1.87 -1.45 -13.97
C ALA A 124 2.95 -1.71 -12.90
N THR A 125 2.69 -1.40 -11.63
CA THR A 125 3.56 -1.78 -10.50
C THR A 125 3.41 -3.24 -10.10
N ALA A 126 2.22 -3.84 -10.28
CA ALA A 126 1.96 -5.21 -9.86
C ALA A 126 2.81 -6.26 -10.60
N ARG A 127 3.35 -7.23 -9.86
CA ARG A 127 4.12 -8.38 -10.35
C ARG A 127 3.55 -9.71 -9.81
N PRO A 128 2.25 -10.00 -10.01
CA PRO A 128 1.63 -11.21 -9.45
C PRO A 128 2.00 -12.47 -10.25
N ILE A 129 1.81 -13.61 -9.59
CA ILE A 129 1.82 -14.95 -10.18
C ILE A 129 0.39 -15.50 -10.26
N ASP A 130 0.20 -16.54 -11.05
CA ASP A 130 -0.99 -17.40 -10.95
C ASP A 130 -0.90 -18.32 -9.73
N ASP A 131 -2.03 -18.56 -9.06
CA ASP A 131 -2.16 -19.62 -8.07
C ASP A 131 -3.62 -20.13 -8.00
N HIS A 132 -3.89 -21.08 -7.09
CA HIS A 132 -5.24 -21.63 -6.88
C HIS A 132 -6.29 -20.59 -6.43
N ARG A 133 -5.89 -19.39 -6.00
CA ARG A 133 -6.80 -18.33 -5.56
C ARG A 133 -7.19 -17.40 -6.69
N SER A 134 -6.28 -17.18 -7.65
CA SER A 134 -6.54 -16.32 -8.81
C SER A 134 -5.41 -16.31 -9.83
N THR A 135 -5.70 -15.77 -11.01
CA THR A 135 -4.71 -15.49 -12.04
C THR A 135 -3.98 -14.16 -11.79
N ALA A 136 -2.77 -14.06 -12.33
CA ALA A 136 -1.97 -12.85 -12.38
C ALA A 136 -2.74 -11.71 -13.07
N ASP A 137 -3.44 -12.01 -14.16
CA ASP A 137 -4.23 -11.04 -14.91
C ASP A 137 -5.37 -10.46 -14.08
N TYR A 138 -6.13 -11.31 -13.37
CA TYR A 138 -7.17 -10.83 -12.47
C TYR A 138 -6.59 -10.00 -11.32
N ARG A 139 -5.45 -10.40 -10.75
CA ARG A 139 -4.76 -9.64 -9.69
C ARG A 139 -4.34 -8.25 -10.16
N ARG A 140 -3.77 -8.14 -11.37
CA ARG A 140 -3.45 -6.84 -12.00
C ARG A 140 -4.72 -6.04 -12.26
N HIS A 141 -5.79 -6.67 -12.76
CA HIS A 141 -7.05 -5.97 -12.96
C HIS A 141 -7.62 -5.42 -11.64
N ALA A 142 -7.70 -6.27 -10.62
CA ALA A 142 -8.27 -5.95 -9.33
C ALA A 142 -7.51 -4.81 -8.63
N ILE A 143 -6.18 -4.82 -8.67
CA ILE A 143 -5.40 -3.79 -7.95
C ILE A 143 -5.65 -2.38 -8.48
N GLY A 144 -5.77 -2.21 -9.80
CA GLY A 144 -6.12 -0.92 -10.40
C GLY A 144 -7.51 -0.46 -9.97
N VAL A 145 -8.49 -1.37 -9.92
CA VAL A 145 -9.86 -1.07 -9.45
C VAL A 145 -9.86 -0.68 -7.97
N LEU A 146 -9.13 -1.40 -7.11
CA LEU A 146 -9.03 -1.09 -5.69
C LEU A 146 -8.36 0.28 -5.48
N ALA A 147 -7.25 0.55 -6.17
CA ALA A 147 -6.53 1.82 -6.11
C ALA A 147 -7.43 3.00 -6.51
N ALA A 148 -8.11 2.90 -7.67
CA ALA A 148 -9.04 3.94 -8.15
C ALA A 148 -10.19 4.19 -7.16
N ARG A 149 -10.78 3.14 -6.59
CA ARG A 149 -11.87 3.26 -5.61
C ARG A 149 -11.41 3.92 -4.31
N LEU A 150 -10.20 3.59 -3.84
CA LEU A 150 -9.63 4.26 -2.67
C LEU A 150 -9.37 5.73 -2.96
N LEU A 151 -8.81 6.06 -4.13
CA LEU A 151 -8.53 7.44 -4.52
C LEU A 151 -9.80 8.28 -4.64
N ARG A 152 -10.86 7.76 -5.27
CA ARG A 152 -12.17 8.45 -5.32
C ARG A 152 -12.80 8.68 -3.94
N ARG A 153 -12.52 7.83 -2.96
CA ARG A 153 -13.00 8.05 -1.57
C ARG A 153 -12.15 9.09 -0.84
N ALA A 154 -10.84 9.11 -1.13
CA ALA A 154 -9.92 10.10 -0.61
C ALA A 154 -10.23 11.50 -1.17
N PHE A 155 -10.55 11.58 -2.47
CA PHE A 155 -10.85 12.78 -3.23
C PHE A 155 -12.22 12.62 -3.94
N PRO A 156 -13.34 12.80 -3.21
CA PRO A 156 -14.67 12.64 -3.79
C PRO A 156 -14.96 13.71 -4.83
N HIS A 157 -15.57 13.33 -5.95
CA HIS A 157 -16.24 14.27 -6.82
C HIS A 157 -17.52 14.73 -6.11
N GLU A 158 -17.67 16.04 -5.92
CA GLU A 158 -19.00 16.64 -5.70
C GLU A 158 -19.81 16.59 -7.00
#